data_AF-A0A554VFL9-F1
#
_entry.id   AF-A0A554VFL9-F1
#
_cell.length_a   1.000
_cell.length_b   1.000
_cell.length_c   1.000
_cell.angle_alpha   90.00
_cell.angle_beta   90.00
_cell.angle_gamma   90.00
#
_symmetry.space_group_name_H-M   'P 1'
#
loop_
_entity.id
_entity.type
_entity.pdbx_description
1 polymer ?
#
loop_
_entity_poly.entity_id
_entity_poly.type
_entity_poly.pdbx_seq_one_letter_code
_entity_poly.pdbx_strand_id
1 'polypeptide(L)'
;MARISTYIQYISLPHDNLKLVLEIWYDPQLLWQDGSRKDGTDNTPVITAINEFLYTLEFNGELILTKLIDYLQNVEGVKIPKLRQAYSKYGSFDYQVIDETYIARAGYMRLDLDTTQINYLPREL
;
A
#
# COMPACT_ATOMS: atom_id res chain seq x y z
N MET A 1 -30.77 -8.55 39.06
CA MET A 1 -29.48 -8.39 38.35
C MET A 1 -29.49 -9.30 37.12
N ALA A 2 -29.81 -8.76 35.93
CA ALA A 2 -29.76 -9.52 34.69
C ALA A 2 -28.37 -9.32 34.06
N ARG A 3 -27.57 -10.38 34.01
CA ARG A 3 -26.35 -10.41 33.20
C ARG A 3 -26.79 -10.53 31.74
N ILE A 4 -26.59 -9.48 30.97
CA ILE A 4 -26.64 -9.52 29.51
C ILE A 4 -25.37 -10.25 29.03
N SER A 5 -25.55 -11.41 28.41
CA SER A 5 -24.47 -12.10 27.68
C SER A 5 -24.39 -11.49 26.28
N THR A 6 -23.43 -10.60 26.06
CA THR A 6 -23.14 -10.05 24.73
C THR A 6 -22.44 -11.12 23.90
N TYR A 7 -23.12 -11.64 22.88
CA TYR A 7 -22.49 -12.41 21.83
C TYR A 7 -21.79 -11.45 20.87
N ILE A 8 -20.46 -11.35 20.95
CA ILE A 8 -19.66 -10.62 19.97
C ILE A 8 -19.44 -11.56 18.79
N GLN A 9 -20.17 -11.36 17.70
CA GLN A 9 -19.85 -12.01 16.43
C GLN A 9 -18.74 -11.21 15.75
N TYR A 10 -17.54 -11.80 15.64
CA TYR A 10 -16.48 -11.28 14.79
C TYR A 10 -16.85 -11.56 13.32
N ILE A 11 -17.58 -10.64 12.71
CA ILE A 11 -17.79 -10.63 11.26
C ILE A 11 -16.63 -9.83 10.66
N SER A 12 -15.52 -10.49 10.35
CA SER A 12 -14.45 -9.89 9.55
C SER A 12 -14.93 -9.84 8.10
N LEU A 13 -15.23 -8.64 7.60
CA LEU A 13 -15.45 -8.45 6.17
C LEU A 13 -14.15 -8.75 5.40
N PRO A 14 -14.23 -9.32 4.19
CA PRO A 14 -13.07 -9.48 3.33
C PRO A 14 -12.49 -8.09 3.01
N HIS A 15 -11.16 -7.96 3.02
CA HIS A 15 -10.46 -6.72 2.70
C HIS A 15 -10.82 -6.20 1.31
N ASP A 16 -10.68 -4.89 1.15
CA ASP A 16 -10.66 -4.30 -0.18
C ASP A 16 -9.25 -4.47 -0.77
N ASN A 17 -9.17 -4.95 -2.00
CA ASN A 17 -7.91 -5.10 -2.73
C ASN A 17 -7.48 -3.74 -3.28
N LEU A 18 -6.21 -3.40 -3.07
CA LEU A 18 -5.55 -2.24 -3.64
C LEU A 18 -4.59 -2.70 -4.74
N LYS A 19 -4.70 -2.10 -5.92
CA LYS A 19 -3.76 -2.27 -7.02
C LYS A 19 -3.09 -0.93 -7.32
N LEU A 20 -1.77 -0.93 -7.40
CA LEU A 20 -0.99 0.28 -7.67
C LEU A 20 -0.16 0.12 -8.95
N VAL A 21 0.00 1.24 -9.67
CA VAL A 21 0.97 1.39 -10.75
C VAL A 21 1.92 2.51 -10.35
N LEU A 22 3.16 2.15 -9.99
CA LEU A 22 4.16 3.04 -9.41
C LEU A 22 5.39 3.14 -10.31
N GLU A 23 5.93 4.35 -10.41
CA GLU A 23 7.27 4.62 -10.92
C GLU A 23 8.13 5.09 -9.73
N ILE A 24 9.19 4.34 -9.40
CA ILE A 24 10.08 4.63 -8.29
C ILE A 24 11.45 5.01 -8.86
N TRP A 25 11.80 6.29 -8.77
CA TRP A 25 13.18 6.71 -8.97
C TRP A 25 13.97 6.43 -7.71
N TYR A 26 15.01 5.61 -7.83
CA TYR A 26 15.79 5.14 -6.69
C TYR A 26 17.27 5.49 -6.82
N ASP A 27 17.95 5.44 -5.67
CA ASP A 27 19.40 5.55 -5.55
C ASP A 27 20.08 4.21 -5.87
N PRO A 28 20.80 4.09 -7.00
CA PRO A 28 21.45 2.84 -7.36
C PRO A 28 22.62 2.47 -6.45
N GLN A 29 23.04 3.33 -5.52
CA GLN A 29 24.02 2.94 -4.49
C GLN A 29 23.37 2.15 -3.35
N LEU A 30 22.06 2.30 -3.13
CA LEU A 30 21.33 1.72 -2.00
C LEU A 30 20.38 0.59 -2.40
N LEU A 31 19.70 0.71 -3.56
CA LEU A 31 18.77 -0.31 -4.06
C LEU A 31 19.26 -0.94 -5.37
N TRP A 32 18.83 -2.18 -5.60
CA TRP A 32 18.94 -2.88 -6.88
C TRP A 32 17.77 -2.51 -7.81
N GLN A 33 17.88 -2.90 -9.07
CA GLN A 33 16.86 -2.64 -10.10
C GLN A 33 15.52 -3.34 -9.86
N ASP A 34 15.49 -4.35 -8.99
CA ASP A 34 14.27 -5.03 -8.55
C ASP A 34 13.65 -4.37 -7.29
N GLY A 35 14.27 -3.30 -6.79
CA GLY A 35 13.87 -2.58 -5.60
C GLY A 35 14.42 -3.13 -4.30
N SER A 36 15.16 -4.24 -4.32
CA SER A 36 15.77 -4.82 -3.12
C SER A 36 16.93 -3.98 -2.60
N ARG A 37 17.19 -4.03 -1.29
CA ARG A 37 18.33 -3.36 -0.66
C ARG A 37 19.64 -4.05 -1.03
N LYS A 38 20.66 -3.25 -1.33
CA LYS A 38 22.02 -3.78 -1.61
C LYS A 38 22.71 -4.37 -0.40
N ASP A 39 22.36 -3.93 0.80
CA ASP A 39 22.91 -4.44 2.05
C ASP A 39 22.27 -5.78 2.51
N GLY A 40 21.23 -6.24 1.81
CA GLY A 40 20.51 -7.49 2.10
C GLY A 40 19.55 -7.42 3.30
N THR A 41 19.26 -6.24 3.85
CA THR A 41 18.37 -6.07 5.01
C THR A 41 16.89 -6.24 4.67
N ASP A 42 16.48 -5.82 3.46
CA ASP A 42 15.11 -5.93 2.97
C ASP A 42 15.09 -6.16 1.45
N ASN A 43 14.35 -7.18 1.01
CA ASN A 43 14.20 -7.50 -0.41
C ASN A 43 13.08 -6.70 -1.09
N THR A 44 12.16 -6.12 -0.31
CA THR A 44 10.98 -5.44 -0.82
C THR A 44 10.63 -4.17 -0.03
N PRO A 45 11.57 -3.23 0.18
CA PRO A 45 11.38 -2.06 1.05
C PRO A 45 10.18 -1.18 0.67
N VAL A 46 9.89 -1.02 -0.62
CA VAL A 46 8.72 -0.26 -1.08
C VAL A 46 7.42 -0.98 -0.73
N ILE A 47 7.34 -2.29 -0.92
CA ILE A 47 6.15 -3.09 -0.60
C ILE A 47 5.94 -3.13 0.92
N THR A 48 7.02 -3.30 1.69
CA THR A 48 7.00 -3.22 3.15
C THR A 48 6.39 -1.89 3.60
N ALA A 49 6.89 -0.77 3.08
CA ALA A 49 6.38 0.56 3.41
C ALA A 49 4.91 0.78 2.99
N ILE A 50 4.47 0.26 1.84
CA ILE A 50 3.05 0.32 1.45
C ILE A 50 2.20 -0.43 2.47
N ASN A 51 2.58 -1.66 2.84
CA ASN A 51 1.82 -2.46 3.79
C ASN A 51 1.78 -1.79 5.17
N GLU A 52 2.91 -1.26 5.66
CA GLU A 52 2.97 -0.48 6.91
C GLU A 52 2.03 0.72 6.87
N PHE A 53 2.00 1.46 5.77
CA PHE A 53 1.05 2.55 5.58
C PHE A 53 -0.40 2.06 5.62
N LEU A 54 -0.73 0.96 4.93
CA LEU A 54 -2.08 0.39 4.94
C LEU A 54 -2.51 -0.08 6.34
N TYR A 55 -1.59 -0.58 7.17
CA TYR A 55 -1.87 -0.91 8.58
C TYR A 55 -2.27 0.33 9.40
N THR A 56 -1.74 1.51 9.07
CA THR A 56 -2.18 2.76 9.72
C THR A 56 -3.61 3.15 9.33
N LEU A 57 -4.10 2.66 8.18
CA LEU A 57 -5.45 2.94 7.70
C LEU A 57 -6.51 2.12 8.43
N GLU A 58 -6.22 0.93 8.98
CA GLU A 58 -7.25 0.08 9.61
C GLU A 58 -8.04 0.78 10.72
N PHE A 59 -7.47 1.84 11.33
CA PHE A 59 -8.14 2.65 12.33
C PHE A 59 -9.00 3.79 11.75
N ASN A 60 -8.67 4.31 10.56
CA ASN A 60 -9.33 5.47 9.94
C ASN A 60 -10.07 5.16 8.63
N GLY A 61 -9.90 3.96 8.06
CA GLY A 61 -10.52 3.44 6.84
C GLY A 61 -10.23 4.18 5.53
N GLU A 62 -9.62 5.37 5.57
CA GLU A 62 -9.43 6.24 4.40
C GLU A 62 -7.99 6.20 3.85
N LEU A 63 -7.83 5.63 2.66
CA LEU A 63 -6.62 5.77 1.85
C LEU A 63 -6.58 7.16 1.23
N ILE A 64 -5.46 7.87 1.42
CA ILE A 64 -5.16 9.14 0.75
C ILE A 64 -3.86 8.94 -0.05
N LEU A 65 -3.94 9.06 -1.37
CA LEU A 65 -2.84 8.72 -2.28
C LEU A 65 -1.64 9.65 -2.08
N THR A 66 -1.87 10.94 -1.86
CA THR A 66 -0.78 11.89 -1.54
C THR A 66 -0.02 11.47 -0.28
N LYS A 67 -0.72 11.06 0.79
CA LYS A 67 -0.08 10.61 2.03
C LYS A 67 0.71 9.30 1.86
N LEU A 68 0.20 8.39 1.03
CA LEU A 68 0.95 7.18 0.67
C LEU A 68 2.27 7.57 -0.01
N ILE A 69 2.22 8.50 -0.96
CA ILE A 69 3.41 8.96 -1.68
C ILE A 69 4.41 9.67 -0.75
N ASP A 70 3.93 10.48 0.19
CA ASP A 70 4.78 11.06 1.23
C ASP A 70 5.41 9.99 2.13
N TYR A 71 4.67 8.95 2.48
CA TYR A 71 5.21 7.83 3.24
C TYR A 71 6.32 7.09 2.48
N LEU A 72 6.11 6.84 1.19
CA LEU A 72 7.11 6.19 0.32
C LEU A 72 8.37 7.04 0.12
N GLN A 73 8.27 8.37 0.17
CA GLN A 73 9.44 9.26 0.09
C GLN A 73 10.39 9.09 1.29
N ASN A 74 9.90 8.59 2.42
CA ASN A 74 10.73 8.35 3.61
C ASN A 74 11.48 7.00 3.55
N VAL A 75 11.19 6.15 2.56
CA VAL A 75 11.93 4.90 2.35
C VAL A 75 13.33 5.24 1.87
N GLU A 76 14.34 4.88 2.66
CA GLU A 76 15.73 5.10 2.28
C GLU A 76 16.07 4.40 0.96
N GLY A 77 16.73 5.14 0.06
CA GLY A 77 16.99 4.71 -1.30
C GLY A 77 15.91 5.10 -2.31
N VAL A 78 14.69 5.45 -1.88
CA VAL A 78 13.67 6.06 -2.75
C VAL A 78 13.91 7.56 -2.85
N LYS A 79 14.01 8.09 -4.07
CA LYS A 79 14.18 9.54 -4.33
C LYS A 79 12.87 10.18 -4.73
N ILE A 80 12.17 9.57 -5.69
CA ILE A 80 10.90 10.09 -6.21
C ILE A 80 9.97 8.89 -6.40
N PRO A 81 8.97 8.70 -5.52
CA PRO A 81 7.88 7.80 -5.78
C PRO A 81 6.78 8.56 -6.53
N LYS A 82 6.34 8.02 -7.66
CA LYS A 82 5.26 8.60 -8.45
C LYS A 82 4.17 7.56 -8.66
N LEU A 83 2.97 7.91 -8.21
CA LEU A 83 1.77 7.15 -8.50
C LEU A 83 1.29 7.49 -9.91
N ARG A 84 1.12 6.47 -10.75
CA ARG A 84 0.52 6.62 -12.07
C ARG A 84 -0.97 6.40 -12.00
N GLN A 85 -1.36 5.28 -11.40
CA GLN A 85 -2.75 4.90 -11.23
C GLN A 85 -2.89 4.08 -9.96
N ALA A 86 -4.00 4.28 -9.25
CA ALA A 86 -4.42 3.44 -8.16
C ALA A 86 -5.81 2.91 -8.44
N TYR A 87 -6.07 1.68 -8.01
CA TYR A 87 -7.35 1.04 -8.18
C TYR A 87 -7.75 0.30 -6.91
N SER A 88 -9.04 0.29 -6.62
CA SER A 88 -9.60 -0.53 -5.55
C SER A 88 -10.63 -1.51 -6.10
N LYS A 89 -10.76 -2.64 -5.42
CA LYS A 89 -11.79 -3.63 -5.66
C LYS A 89 -12.26 -4.17 -4.32
N TYR A 90 -13.55 -4.43 -4.17
CA TYR A 90 -14.09 -5.13 -3.01
C TYR A 90 -14.79 -6.41 -3.49
N GLY A 91 -14.62 -7.52 -2.78
CA GLY A 91 -15.21 -8.81 -3.14
C GLY A 91 -14.94 -9.23 -4.61
N SER A 92 -15.99 -9.58 -5.35
CA SER A 92 -15.88 -10.06 -6.74
C SER A 92 -16.06 -8.98 -7.81
N PHE A 93 -16.17 -7.70 -7.44
CA PHE A 93 -16.38 -6.60 -8.39
C PHE A 93 -15.13 -6.32 -9.24
N ASP A 94 -15.24 -5.51 -10.28
CA ASP A 94 -14.08 -5.05 -11.06
C ASP A 94 -13.30 -3.96 -10.33
N TYR A 95 -12.03 -3.80 -10.70
CA TYR A 95 -11.20 -2.70 -10.21
C TYR A 95 -11.75 -1.35 -10.69
N GLN A 96 -11.91 -0.42 -9.74
CA GLN A 96 -12.30 0.96 -9.99
C GLN A 96 -11.12 1.89 -9.73
N VAL A 97 -10.97 2.93 -10.54
CA VAL A 97 -9.92 3.93 -10.37
C VAL A 97 -10.14 4.70 -9.06
N ILE A 98 -9.06 4.95 -8.34
CA ILE A 98 -9.02 5.87 -7.20
C ILE A 98 -8.41 7.18 -7.70
N ASP A 99 -9.13 8.29 -7.58
CA ASP A 99 -8.64 9.62 -7.98
C ASP A 99 -7.63 10.19 -6.97
N GLU A 100 -8.03 10.39 -5.71
CA GLU A 100 -7.16 10.89 -4.63
C GLU A 100 -7.39 10.17 -3.30
N THR A 101 -8.66 9.90 -2.96
CA THR A 101 -9.01 9.21 -1.72
C THR A 101 -9.93 8.02 -1.95
N TYR A 102 -9.87 7.05 -1.05
CA TYR A 102 -10.74 5.89 -1.05
C TYR A 102 -11.07 5.46 0.37
N ILE A 103 -12.35 5.31 0.69
CA ILE A 103 -12.81 4.80 1.98
C ILE A 103 -13.07 3.30 1.85
N ALA A 104 -12.30 2.50 2.58
CA ALA A 104 -12.41 1.05 2.58
C ALA A 104 -13.73 0.61 3.22
N ARG A 105 -14.46 -0.25 2.52
CA ARG A 105 -15.77 -0.76 2.96
C ARG A 105 -15.62 -1.75 4.10
N ALA A 106 -14.56 -2.55 4.05
CA ALA A 106 -14.21 -3.49 5.10
C ALA A 106 -13.52 -2.82 6.30
N GLY A 107 -13.21 -1.51 6.21
CA GLY A 107 -12.41 -0.77 7.18
C GLY A 107 -10.89 -0.91 6.97
N TYR A 108 -10.45 -1.81 6.09
CA TYR A 108 -9.04 -2.03 5.76
C TYR A 108 -8.86 -2.46 4.30
N MET A 109 -7.64 -2.23 3.80
CA MET A 109 -7.22 -2.61 2.46
C MET A 109 -5.98 -3.50 2.50
N ARG A 110 -5.78 -4.31 1.46
CA ARG A 110 -4.53 -5.03 1.24
C ARG A 110 -4.01 -4.80 -0.17
N LEU A 111 -2.69 -4.70 -0.28
CA LEU A 111 -2.03 -4.63 -1.57
C LEU A 111 -2.14 -5.98 -2.29
N ASP A 112 -2.60 -5.92 -3.53
CA ASP A 112 -2.66 -7.05 -4.44
C ASP A 112 -1.33 -7.14 -5.20
N LEU A 113 -0.46 -8.06 -4.78
CA LEU A 113 0.90 -8.20 -5.31
C LEU A 113 0.94 -8.77 -6.73
N ASP A 114 -0.06 -9.55 -7.13
CA ASP A 114 -0.15 -10.16 -8.46
C ASP A 114 -0.47 -9.12 -9.55
N THR A 115 -1.22 -8.08 -9.19
CA THR A 115 -1.67 -7.04 -10.13
C THR A 115 -0.93 -5.71 -10.00
N THR A 116 -0.26 -5.49 -8.87
CA THR A 116 0.53 -4.27 -8.62
C THR A 116 1.78 -4.26 -9.48
N GLN A 117 2.07 -3.12 -10.09
CA GLN A 117 3.24 -2.92 -10.93
C GLN A 117 4.10 -1.80 -10.35
N ILE A 118 5.35 -2.14 -10.04
CA ILE A 118 6.34 -1.19 -9.53
C ILE A 118 7.51 -1.18 -10.51
N ASN A 119 7.70 -0.06 -11.19
CA ASN A 119 8.81 0.13 -12.10
C ASN A 119 9.92 0.95 -11.41
N TYR A 120 11.12 0.39 -11.33
CA TYR A 120 12.27 1.04 -10.71
C TYR A 120 13.15 1.69 -11.78
N LEU A 121 13.41 2.99 -11.62
CA LEU A 121 14.22 3.79 -12.53
C LEU A 121 15.45 4.31 -11.77
N PRO A 122 16.67 3.96 -12.19
CA PRO A 122 17.86 4.47 -11.52
C PRO A 122 17.94 5.98 -11.70
N ARG A 123 18.24 6.70 -10.62
CA ARG A 123 18.49 8.14 -10.65
C ARG A 123 19.80 8.43 -9.93
N GLU A 124 20.82 8.69 -10.71
CA GLU A 124 22.08 9.21 -10.20
C GLU A 124 21.89 10.72 -9.97
N LEU A 125 22.12 11.18 -8.74
CA LEU A 125 22.30 12.59 -8.44
C LEU A 125 23.79 12.92 -8.56
#